data_AF-A0A101I5N7-F1
#
_entry.id   AF-A0A101I5N7-F1
#
_cell.length_a   1.000
_cell.length_b   1.000
_cell.length_c   1.000
_cell.angle_alpha   90.00
_cell.angle_beta   90.00
_cell.angle_gamma   90.00
#
_symmetry.space_group_name_H-M   'P 1'
#
loop_
_entity.id
_entity.type
_entity.pdbx_description
1 polymer ?
#
loop_
_entity_poly.entity_id
_entity_poly.type
_entity_poly.pdbx_seq_one_letter_code
_entity_poly.pdbx_strand_id
1 'polypeptide(L)'
;DFFTTHFYFDTIKDPKDPMKIAEDVVMNINYHNYLFNDSIPFMDSESGPIDRWPQPSRFDTACYKAFSWAHLASGGTGIGMRWPYTSPHLMPDYLLQVLKPISQFIESEGIDWLDFSGINLDNEIIISSDKDIFHTSSGNNFEDLTSVIGWVASKETIGNVVIESSALDEGTYLLEIWSDSYERDVDSYILASYEFDSKDDFSLKLSIDQSSFAYKIYRIES
;
A
#
# COMPACT_ATOMS: atom_id res chain seq x y z
N ASP A 1 20.99 -2.32 7.60
CA ASP A 1 20.65 -3.76 7.67
C ASP A 1 19.14 -3.90 7.63
N PHE A 2 18.65 -4.89 6.87
CA PHE A 2 17.22 -5.22 6.79
C PHE A 2 17.02 -6.60 7.44
N PHE A 3 15.92 -6.78 8.16
CA PHE A 3 15.46 -8.12 8.50
C PHE A 3 14.65 -8.67 7.33
N THR A 4 14.98 -9.87 6.88
CA THR A 4 14.27 -10.50 5.77
C THR A 4 13.88 -11.93 6.08
N THR A 5 12.75 -12.34 5.51
CA THR A 5 12.24 -13.71 5.56
C THR A 5 11.57 -14.03 4.24
N HIS A 6 11.15 -15.29 4.05
CA HIS A 6 10.41 -15.73 2.87
C HIS A 6 8.99 -16.08 3.31
N PHE A 7 7.96 -15.51 2.68
CA PHE A 7 6.57 -15.76 3.09
C PHE A 7 5.82 -16.73 2.18
N TYR A 8 5.36 -17.81 2.83
CA TYR A 8 4.54 -18.84 2.22
C TYR A 8 3.36 -19.19 3.11
N PHE A 9 2.62 -18.16 3.55
CA PHE A 9 1.30 -18.36 4.18
C PHE A 9 0.37 -19.11 3.22
N ASP A 10 -0.64 -19.81 3.77
CA ASP A 10 -1.57 -20.58 2.95
C ASP A 10 -2.28 -19.72 1.89
N THR A 11 -2.55 -18.45 2.20
CA THR A 11 -3.15 -17.46 1.30
C THR A 11 -2.21 -17.01 0.18
N ILE A 12 -0.89 -17.04 0.39
CA ILE A 12 0.14 -16.65 -0.57
C ILE A 12 0.55 -17.83 -1.43
N LYS A 13 0.73 -19.01 -0.81
CA LYS A 13 1.27 -20.20 -1.45
C LYS A 13 0.25 -20.90 -2.36
N ASP A 14 -1.04 -20.96 -1.99
CA ASP A 14 -2.20 -21.44 -2.77
C ASP A 14 -3.31 -20.37 -2.77
N PRO A 15 -3.11 -19.24 -3.47
CA PRO A 15 -4.01 -18.10 -3.41
C PRO A 15 -5.39 -18.42 -3.99
N LYS A 16 -6.43 -17.94 -3.29
CA LYS A 16 -7.84 -18.03 -3.71
C LYS A 16 -8.54 -16.68 -3.73
N ASP A 17 -8.02 -15.73 -2.96
CA ASP A 17 -8.56 -14.39 -2.80
C ASP A 17 -7.40 -13.41 -2.56
N PRO A 18 -7.15 -12.46 -3.48
CA PRO A 18 -6.10 -11.46 -3.31
C PRO A 18 -6.25 -10.63 -2.04
N MET A 19 -7.46 -10.41 -1.53
CA MET A 19 -7.64 -9.64 -0.30
C MET A 19 -7.14 -10.40 0.93
N LYS A 20 -7.23 -11.74 0.92
CA LYS A 20 -6.65 -12.57 1.99
C LYS A 20 -5.12 -12.56 1.99
N ILE A 21 -4.50 -12.32 0.84
CA ILE A 21 -3.06 -12.07 0.76
C ILE A 21 -2.71 -10.76 1.46
N ALA A 22 -3.45 -9.70 1.17
CA ALA A 22 -3.21 -8.39 1.79
C ALA A 22 -3.34 -8.46 3.32
N GLU A 23 -4.39 -9.10 3.85
CA GLU A 23 -4.58 -9.32 5.28
C GLU A 23 -3.39 -10.02 5.95
N ASP A 24 -2.91 -11.13 5.37
CA ASP A 24 -1.79 -11.89 5.92
C ASP A 24 -0.46 -11.13 5.83
N VAL A 25 -0.24 -10.38 4.75
CA VAL A 25 0.94 -9.51 4.58
C VAL A 25 0.94 -8.43 5.64
N VAL A 26 -0.15 -7.69 5.81
CA VAL A 26 -0.23 -6.61 6.82
C VAL A 26 -0.05 -7.14 8.23
N MET A 27 -0.72 -8.24 8.58
CA MET A 27 -0.54 -8.90 9.88
C MET A 27 0.93 -9.23 10.14
N ASN A 28 1.64 -9.69 9.12
CA ASN A 28 3.04 -10.06 9.24
C ASN A 28 3.97 -8.84 9.38
N ILE A 29 3.78 -7.80 8.56
CA ILE A 29 4.55 -6.56 8.67
C ILE A 29 4.37 -5.97 10.07
N ASN A 30 3.13 -5.86 10.54
CA ASN A 30 2.79 -5.38 11.87
C ASN A 30 3.44 -6.22 12.98
N TYR A 31 3.48 -7.54 12.82
CA TYR A 31 4.15 -8.41 13.79
C TYR A 31 5.67 -8.17 13.84
N HIS A 32 6.33 -7.98 12.71
CA HIS A 32 7.77 -7.69 12.68
C HIS A 32 8.09 -6.29 13.23
N ASN A 33 7.30 -5.29 12.83
CA ASN A 33 7.38 -3.94 13.35
C ASN A 33 7.24 -3.92 14.88
N TYR A 34 6.26 -4.64 15.42
CA TYR A 34 6.12 -4.85 16.86
C TYR A 34 7.34 -5.55 17.50
N LEU A 35 7.85 -6.63 16.90
CA LEU A 35 9.00 -7.38 17.45
C LEU A 35 10.27 -6.52 17.55
N PHE A 36 10.46 -5.60 16.60
CA PHE A 36 11.63 -4.74 16.54
C PHE A 36 11.37 -3.31 17.04
N ASN A 37 10.17 -3.03 17.58
CA ASN A 37 9.75 -1.69 18.01
C ASN A 37 10.03 -0.64 16.93
N ASP A 38 9.63 -0.96 15.70
CA ASP A 38 9.76 -0.12 14.49
C ASP A 38 11.19 0.32 14.14
N SER A 39 12.21 -0.29 14.77
CA SER A 39 13.60 0.16 14.66
C SER A 39 14.42 -0.53 13.57
N ILE A 40 13.88 -1.59 12.96
CA ILE A 40 14.56 -2.38 11.93
C ILE A 40 13.66 -2.48 10.68
N PRO A 41 14.10 -1.92 9.54
CA PRO A 41 13.43 -2.10 8.27
C PRO A 41 13.23 -3.58 7.92
N PHE A 42 11.98 -3.97 7.66
CA PHE A 42 11.59 -5.34 7.34
C PHE A 42 11.27 -5.49 5.85
N MET A 43 11.77 -6.53 5.18
CA MET A 43 11.40 -6.85 3.79
C MET A 43 11.16 -8.36 3.61
N ASP A 44 10.03 -8.72 3.00
CA ASP A 44 9.88 -10.07 2.45
C ASP A 44 10.77 -10.25 1.22
N SER A 45 11.81 -11.08 1.34
CA SER A 45 12.77 -11.30 0.27
C SER A 45 12.36 -12.41 -0.69
N GLU A 46 11.26 -13.12 -0.45
CA GLU A 46 10.76 -14.13 -1.39
C GLU A 46 9.31 -14.54 -1.08
N SER A 47 8.42 -14.28 -2.04
CA SER A 47 6.99 -14.54 -1.87
C SER A 47 6.25 -14.90 -3.15
N GLY A 48 5.10 -15.52 -2.95
CA GLY A 48 4.07 -15.72 -3.96
C GLY A 48 3.65 -17.18 -4.15
N PRO A 49 2.78 -17.44 -5.13
CA PRO A 49 2.16 -18.75 -5.30
C PRO A 49 3.17 -19.81 -5.70
N ILE A 50 3.16 -20.93 -4.98
CA ILE A 50 4.04 -22.10 -5.20
C ILE A 50 3.24 -23.38 -5.38
N ASP A 51 2.09 -23.47 -4.72
CA ASP A 51 1.14 -24.56 -4.82
C ASP A 51 0.12 -24.16 -5.91
N ARG A 52 0.27 -24.73 -7.12
CA ARG A 52 -0.55 -24.50 -8.34
C ARG A 52 -0.08 -23.33 -9.22
N TRP A 53 1.08 -23.52 -9.82
CA TRP A 53 1.63 -22.61 -10.81
C TRP A 53 1.66 -23.24 -12.23
N PRO A 54 1.44 -22.48 -13.32
CA PRO A 54 1.14 -21.05 -13.40
C PRO A 54 -0.30 -20.69 -13.10
N GLN A 55 -0.49 -19.54 -12.46
CA GLN A 55 -1.81 -18.93 -12.25
C GLN A 55 -2.27 -18.17 -13.51
N PRO A 56 -3.59 -18.01 -13.74
CA PRO A 56 -4.09 -17.14 -14.81
C PRO A 56 -3.60 -15.71 -14.60
N SER A 57 -3.09 -15.07 -15.66
CA SER A 57 -2.40 -13.77 -15.56
C SER A 57 -3.19 -12.70 -14.82
N ARG A 58 -4.50 -12.59 -15.07
CA ARG A 58 -5.37 -11.61 -14.37
C ARG A 58 -5.42 -11.84 -12.85
N PHE A 59 -5.51 -13.10 -12.44
CA PHE A 59 -5.57 -13.45 -11.02
C PHE A 59 -4.21 -13.28 -10.36
N ASP A 60 -3.13 -13.66 -11.05
CA ASP A 60 -1.76 -13.47 -10.56
C ASP A 60 -1.38 -11.98 -10.45
N THR A 61 -1.77 -11.15 -11.43
CA THR A 61 -1.68 -9.67 -11.34
C THR A 61 -2.39 -9.16 -10.09
N ALA A 62 -3.62 -9.60 -9.82
CA ALA A 62 -4.37 -9.17 -8.65
C ALA A 62 -3.71 -9.60 -7.33
N CYS A 63 -3.21 -10.84 -7.26
CA CYS A 63 -2.46 -11.33 -6.11
C CYS A 63 -1.18 -10.54 -5.87
N TYR A 64 -0.40 -10.29 -6.93
CA TYR A 64 0.85 -9.56 -6.80
C TYR A 64 0.62 -8.09 -6.46
N LYS A 65 -0.43 -7.47 -7.01
CA LYS A 65 -0.86 -6.12 -6.65
C LYS A 65 -1.21 -6.01 -5.17
N ALA A 66 -2.06 -6.93 -4.69
CA ALA A 66 -2.46 -6.96 -3.28
C ALA A 66 -1.27 -7.16 -2.34
N PHE A 67 -0.39 -8.10 -2.67
CA PHE A 67 0.85 -8.31 -1.92
C PHE A 67 1.73 -7.06 -1.87
N SER A 68 2.01 -6.47 -3.04
CA SER A 68 2.97 -5.36 -3.18
C SER A 68 2.50 -4.09 -2.48
N TRP A 69 1.23 -3.72 -2.68
CA TRP A 69 0.65 -2.55 -2.02
C TRP A 69 0.43 -2.77 -0.54
N ALA A 70 -0.01 -3.95 -0.10
CA ALA A 70 -0.12 -4.25 1.32
C ALA A 70 1.24 -4.18 2.02
N HIS A 71 2.29 -4.74 1.41
CA HIS A 71 3.65 -4.71 1.96
C HIS A 71 4.15 -3.27 2.11
N LEU A 72 4.01 -2.45 1.06
CA LEU A 72 4.44 -1.06 1.09
C LEU A 72 3.60 -0.23 2.07
N ALA A 73 2.27 -0.30 1.97
CA ALA A 73 1.36 0.57 2.71
C ALA A 73 1.31 0.28 4.21
N SER A 74 1.60 -0.96 4.64
CA SER A 74 1.69 -1.32 6.07
C SER A 74 3.05 -1.04 6.70
N GLY A 75 3.99 -0.44 5.97
CA GLY A 75 5.29 -0.01 6.50
C GLY A 75 6.44 -0.99 6.22
N GLY A 76 6.23 -1.98 5.37
CA GLY A 76 7.31 -2.83 4.88
C GLY A 76 8.28 -2.05 4.00
N THR A 77 9.55 -2.44 4.02
CA THR A 77 10.58 -1.89 3.15
C THR A 77 10.38 -2.38 1.72
N GLY A 78 9.90 -1.48 0.86
CA GLY A 78 9.59 -1.79 -0.52
C GLY A 78 8.32 -2.64 -0.65
N ILE A 79 8.26 -3.45 -1.71
CA ILE A 79 7.05 -4.18 -2.13
C ILE A 79 7.11 -5.69 -1.87
N GLY A 80 8.15 -6.13 -1.16
CA GLY A 80 8.60 -7.52 -1.09
C GLY A 80 9.04 -8.08 -2.46
N MET A 81 9.61 -9.29 -2.48
CA MET A 81 10.14 -9.88 -3.71
C MET A 81 9.29 -11.04 -4.19
N ARG A 82 8.81 -10.94 -5.44
CA ARG A 82 8.04 -12.01 -6.08
C ARG A 82 8.95 -13.10 -6.61
N TRP A 83 8.67 -14.35 -6.23
CA TRP A 83 9.22 -15.54 -6.87
C TRP A 83 8.32 -15.98 -8.04
N PRO A 84 8.67 -15.71 -9.31
CA PRO A 84 7.74 -15.85 -10.43
C PRO A 84 7.42 -17.29 -10.83
N TYR A 85 8.08 -18.32 -10.28
CA TYR A 85 7.91 -19.75 -10.63
C TYR A 85 7.88 -20.06 -12.15
N THR A 86 8.44 -19.20 -13.01
CA THR A 86 8.45 -19.35 -14.48
C THR A 86 9.66 -20.15 -14.99
N SER A 87 9.54 -20.65 -16.23
CA SER A 87 10.66 -21.24 -16.99
C SER A 87 10.70 -20.62 -18.41
N PRO A 88 11.70 -19.80 -18.77
CA PRO A 88 12.84 -19.37 -17.93
C PRO A 88 12.39 -18.56 -16.71
N HIS A 89 13.24 -18.53 -15.67
CA HIS A 89 12.96 -17.84 -14.41
C HIS A 89 13.06 -16.32 -14.60
N LEU A 90 11.99 -15.74 -15.14
CA LEU A 90 11.86 -14.33 -15.48
C LEU A 90 10.50 -13.82 -15.01
N MET A 91 10.47 -12.57 -14.55
CA MET A 91 9.22 -11.88 -14.25
C MET A 91 8.42 -11.68 -15.54
N PRO A 92 7.18 -12.16 -15.64
CA PRO A 92 6.32 -11.85 -16.78
C PRO A 92 6.02 -10.35 -16.89
N ASP A 93 5.86 -9.86 -18.12
CA ASP A 93 5.55 -8.44 -18.38
C ASP A 93 4.32 -7.93 -17.62
N TYR A 94 3.30 -8.77 -17.46
CA TYR A 94 2.07 -8.39 -16.73
C TYR A 94 2.29 -8.20 -15.22
N LEU A 95 3.32 -8.81 -14.63
CA LEU A 95 3.72 -8.56 -13.25
C LEU A 95 4.62 -7.33 -13.15
N LEU A 96 5.49 -7.10 -14.14
CA LEU A 96 6.26 -5.84 -14.23
C LEU A 96 5.34 -4.62 -14.38
N GLN A 97 4.20 -4.77 -15.06
CA GLN A 97 3.18 -3.73 -15.18
C GLN A 97 2.60 -3.31 -13.82
N VAL A 98 2.43 -4.23 -12.86
CA VAL A 98 1.98 -3.91 -11.49
C VAL A 98 2.94 -2.93 -10.81
N LEU A 99 4.23 -3.00 -11.13
CA LEU A 99 5.26 -2.19 -10.49
C LEU A 99 5.30 -0.75 -11.00
N LYS A 100 4.74 -0.46 -12.18
CA LYS A 100 4.77 0.88 -12.77
C LYS A 100 4.08 1.94 -11.90
N PRO A 101 2.80 1.77 -11.47
CA PRO A 101 2.17 2.74 -10.59
C PRO A 101 2.88 2.86 -9.24
N ILE A 102 3.38 1.75 -8.69
CA ILE A 102 4.13 1.77 -7.42
C ILE A 102 5.45 2.52 -7.56
N SER A 103 6.19 2.32 -8.66
CA SER A 103 7.45 3.02 -8.92
C SER A 103 7.21 4.52 -9.04
N GLN A 104 6.20 4.96 -9.80
CA GLN A 104 5.89 6.39 -9.92
C GLN A 104 5.41 6.96 -8.58
N PHE A 105 4.63 6.20 -7.81
CA PHE A 105 4.24 6.58 -6.45
C PHE A 105 5.47 6.77 -5.57
N ILE A 106 6.43 5.84 -5.55
CA ILE A 106 7.63 5.97 -4.69
C ILE A 106 8.53 7.12 -5.15
N GLU A 107 8.70 7.30 -6.46
CA GLU A 107 9.55 8.34 -7.05
C GLU A 107 8.94 9.74 -6.99
N SER A 108 7.64 9.87 -6.75
CA SER A 108 6.99 11.17 -6.63
C SER A 108 7.45 11.88 -5.36
N GLU A 109 7.43 13.21 -5.41
CA GLU A 109 7.73 14.07 -4.27
C GLU A 109 6.70 13.88 -3.13
N GLY A 110 7.00 14.47 -1.97
CA GLY A 110 6.10 14.55 -0.82
C GLY A 110 6.47 13.65 0.36
N ILE A 111 7.09 12.49 0.12
CA ILE A 111 7.53 11.58 1.19
C ILE A 111 9.05 11.60 1.29
N ASP A 112 9.59 11.98 2.45
CA ASP A 112 11.00 11.75 2.77
C ASP A 112 11.20 10.30 3.23
N TRP A 113 11.56 9.44 2.29
CA TRP A 113 11.80 8.02 2.57
C TRP A 113 12.96 7.75 3.55
N LEU A 114 13.84 8.72 3.82
CA LEU A 114 14.89 8.56 4.82
C LEU A 114 14.38 8.79 6.24
N ASP A 115 13.30 9.55 6.40
CA ASP A 115 12.60 9.81 7.67
C ASP A 115 11.35 8.93 7.85
N PHE A 116 10.96 8.17 6.82
CA PHE A 116 9.76 7.34 6.86
C PHE A 116 9.98 6.01 7.59
N SER A 117 9.56 5.95 8.86
CA SER A 117 9.75 4.76 9.71
C SER A 117 8.82 3.57 9.40
N GLY A 118 7.70 3.79 8.70
CA GLY A 118 6.74 2.72 8.41
C GLY A 118 5.94 2.26 9.64
N ILE A 119 5.65 3.16 10.57
CA ILE A 119 4.81 2.85 11.73
C ILE A 119 3.39 2.54 11.29
N ASN A 120 2.72 1.56 11.89
CA ASN A 120 1.32 1.24 11.57
C ASN A 120 0.40 2.39 12.02
N LEU A 121 -0.50 2.82 11.13
CA LEU A 121 -1.49 3.88 11.37
C LEU A 121 -2.94 3.45 11.05
N ASP A 122 -3.22 2.16 10.99
CA ASP A 122 -4.53 1.58 10.64
C ASP A 122 -5.66 2.05 11.58
N ASN A 123 -5.35 2.51 12.81
CA ASN A 123 -6.35 3.05 13.75
C ASN A 123 -6.40 4.58 13.78
N GLU A 124 -5.43 5.25 13.16
CA GLU A 124 -5.22 6.70 13.19
C GLU A 124 -5.70 7.36 11.89
N ILE A 125 -5.66 6.61 10.78
CA ILE A 125 -6.25 6.99 9.50
C ILE A 125 -7.46 6.11 9.26
N ILE A 126 -8.65 6.69 9.37
CA ILE A 126 -9.91 5.96 9.23
C ILE A 126 -10.43 6.13 7.82
N ILE A 127 -10.69 5.01 7.15
CA ILE A 127 -11.40 4.98 5.86
C ILE A 127 -12.78 4.39 6.07
N SER A 128 -13.81 5.16 5.72
CA SER A 128 -15.21 4.72 5.77
C SER A 128 -15.81 4.62 4.37
N SER A 129 -16.54 3.54 4.08
CA SER A 129 -17.27 3.33 2.82
C SER A 129 -18.59 2.60 3.05
N ASP A 130 -19.52 2.69 2.10
CA ASP A 130 -20.72 1.83 2.05
C ASP A 130 -20.42 0.41 1.54
N LYS A 131 -19.20 0.19 1.02
CA LYS A 131 -18.69 -1.10 0.56
C LYS A 131 -17.83 -1.78 1.61
N ASP A 132 -17.72 -3.10 1.47
CA ASP A 132 -16.71 -3.87 2.20
C ASP A 132 -15.33 -3.53 1.62
N ILE A 133 -14.48 -2.95 2.45
CA ILE A 133 -13.14 -2.48 2.07
C ILE A 133 -12.08 -3.10 2.97
N PHE A 134 -10.92 -3.34 2.37
CA PHE A 134 -9.66 -3.52 3.04
C PHE A 134 -8.91 -2.19 3.04
N HIS A 135 -8.28 -1.85 4.15
CA HIS A 135 -7.45 -0.66 4.27
C HIS A 135 -6.24 -0.98 5.15
N THR A 136 -5.09 -0.41 4.78
CA THR A 136 -3.93 -0.33 5.65
C THR A 136 -3.15 0.96 5.37
N SER A 137 -2.45 1.46 6.38
CA SER A 137 -1.61 2.64 6.26
C SER A 137 -0.44 2.65 7.23
N SER A 138 0.57 3.43 6.87
CA SER A 138 1.74 3.66 7.70
C SER A 138 2.26 5.08 7.55
N GLY A 139 3.11 5.50 8.47
CA GLY A 139 3.67 6.84 8.46
C GLY A 139 5.09 6.95 9.00
N ASN A 140 5.56 8.19 9.10
CA ASN A 140 6.92 8.49 9.55
C ASN A 140 7.08 8.47 11.07
N ASN A 141 6.11 9.01 11.82
CA ASN A 141 6.18 9.15 13.28
C ASN A 141 4.76 9.24 13.90
N PHE A 142 4.59 8.78 15.13
CA PHE A 142 3.31 8.81 15.84
C PHE A 142 3.09 10.13 16.59
N GLU A 143 4.17 10.73 17.12
CA GLU A 143 4.12 11.98 17.89
C GLU A 143 4.04 13.20 16.96
N ASP A 144 4.83 13.19 15.88
CA ASP A 144 4.92 14.28 14.90
C ASP A 144 4.54 13.76 13.50
N LEU A 145 3.32 13.23 13.36
CA LEU A 145 2.87 12.59 12.13
C LEU A 145 2.71 13.62 11.01
N THR A 146 3.62 13.58 10.04
CA THR A 146 3.66 14.54 8.92
C THR A 146 3.63 13.87 7.55
N SER A 147 3.81 12.56 7.48
CA SER A 147 3.79 11.78 6.25
C SER A 147 3.07 10.45 6.48
N VAL A 148 2.10 10.14 5.62
CA VAL A 148 1.30 8.92 5.62
C VAL A 148 1.24 8.39 4.20
N ILE A 149 1.35 7.07 4.06
CA ILE A 149 0.93 6.35 2.86
C ILE A 149 -0.12 5.32 3.23
N GLY A 150 -1.03 5.01 2.32
CA GLY A 150 -1.99 3.95 2.53
C GLY A 150 -2.53 3.37 1.25
N TRP A 151 -3.21 2.24 1.39
CA TRP A 151 -3.85 1.54 0.28
C TRP A 151 -5.23 1.04 0.71
N VAL A 152 -6.20 1.25 -0.16
CA VAL A 152 -7.59 0.83 0.02
C VAL A 152 -7.96 -0.10 -1.13
N ALA A 153 -8.65 -1.19 -0.83
CA ALA A 153 -9.10 -2.14 -1.83
C ALA A 153 -10.48 -2.72 -1.49
N SER A 154 -11.21 -3.13 -2.53
CA SER A 154 -12.49 -3.80 -2.43
C SER A 154 -12.64 -4.82 -3.56
N LYS A 155 -13.59 -5.75 -3.39
CA LYS A 155 -13.95 -6.72 -4.44
C LYS A 155 -14.78 -6.10 -5.56
N GLU A 156 -15.35 -4.93 -5.31
CA GLU A 156 -16.16 -4.17 -6.25
C GLU A 156 -15.65 -2.72 -6.33
N THR A 157 -16.25 -1.91 -7.21
CA THR A 157 -15.97 -0.47 -7.25
C THR A 157 -16.32 0.16 -5.91
N ILE A 158 -15.39 0.93 -5.35
CA ILE A 158 -15.50 1.47 -3.99
C ILE A 158 -16.60 2.54 -3.91
N GLY A 159 -16.71 3.43 -4.91
CA GLY A 159 -17.71 4.50 -4.89
C GLY A 159 -17.34 5.60 -3.89
N ASN A 160 -18.22 5.89 -2.93
CA ASN A 160 -17.95 6.97 -1.97
C ASN A 160 -17.07 6.48 -0.83
N VAL A 161 -16.03 7.23 -0.51
CA VAL A 161 -15.22 7.04 0.70
C VAL A 161 -15.11 8.33 1.49
N VAL A 162 -14.89 8.19 2.78
CA VAL A 162 -14.47 9.28 3.66
C VAL A 162 -13.12 8.88 4.25
N ILE A 163 -12.13 9.76 4.14
CA ILE A 163 -10.82 9.63 4.79
C ILE A 163 -10.79 10.59 5.96
N GLU A 164 -10.51 10.09 7.15
CA GLU A 164 -10.54 10.86 8.39
C GLU A 164 -9.30 10.62 9.24
N SER A 165 -8.81 11.66 9.91
CA SER A 165 -7.75 11.54 10.91
C SER A 165 -7.72 12.72 11.86
N SER A 166 -7.41 12.45 13.12
CA SER A 166 -7.06 13.45 14.13
C SER A 166 -5.60 13.33 14.59
N ALA A 167 -4.79 12.53 13.90
CA ALA A 167 -3.43 12.17 14.32
C ALA A 167 -2.34 13.03 13.65
N LEU A 168 -2.66 13.75 12.58
CA LEU A 168 -1.71 14.61 11.86
C LEU A 168 -1.24 15.77 12.75
N ASP A 169 0.05 16.07 12.72
CA ASP A 169 0.62 17.25 13.38
C ASP A 169 0.07 18.55 12.77
N GLU A 170 0.17 19.69 13.47
CA GLU A 170 -0.32 20.98 12.97
C GLU A 170 0.42 21.39 11.68
N GLY A 171 -0.34 21.73 10.64
CA GLY A 171 0.21 22.24 9.38
C GLY A 171 -0.77 22.20 8.23
N THR A 172 -0.25 22.54 7.04
CA THR A 172 -0.95 22.40 5.77
C THR A 172 -0.47 21.14 5.08
N TYR A 173 -1.39 20.34 4.55
CA TYR A 173 -1.14 19.03 3.99
C TYR A 173 -1.67 18.94 2.57
N LEU A 174 -1.03 18.08 1.79
CA LEU A 174 -1.53 17.63 0.50
C LEU A 174 -1.89 16.15 0.62
N LEU A 175 -3.16 15.82 0.36
CA LEU A 175 -3.62 14.46 0.11
C LEU A 175 -3.59 14.22 -1.39
N GLU A 176 -2.89 13.17 -1.83
CA GLU A 176 -2.93 12.68 -3.20
C GLU A 176 -3.58 11.31 -3.26
N ILE A 177 -4.47 11.13 -4.23
CA ILE A 177 -5.10 9.85 -4.56
C ILE A 177 -4.44 9.30 -5.81
N TRP A 178 -4.00 8.06 -5.74
CA TRP A 178 -3.21 7.40 -6.77
C TRP A 178 -3.92 6.17 -7.31
N SER A 179 -3.96 6.04 -8.64
CA SER A 179 -4.32 4.81 -9.32
C SER A 179 -3.29 3.75 -8.98
N ASP A 180 -3.79 2.62 -8.49
CA ASP A 180 -2.95 1.46 -8.15
C ASP A 180 -2.81 0.48 -9.33
N SER A 181 -3.43 0.82 -10.47
CA SER A 181 -3.63 -0.04 -11.62
C SER A 181 -2.91 0.52 -12.85
N TYR A 182 -2.18 -0.36 -13.53
CA TYR A 182 -1.43 -0.02 -14.73
C TYR A 182 -2.36 0.40 -15.87
N GLU A 183 -2.07 1.56 -16.46
CA GLU A 183 -2.65 2.02 -17.71
C GLU A 183 -1.53 2.39 -18.68
N ARG A 184 -1.75 2.14 -19.96
CA ARG A 184 -0.76 2.41 -20.98
C ARG A 184 -0.82 3.89 -21.38
N ASP A 185 0.34 4.50 -21.59
CA ASP A 185 0.49 5.85 -22.15
C ASP A 185 -0.15 6.96 -21.27
N VAL A 186 -0.07 6.79 -19.95
CA VAL A 186 -0.43 7.84 -18.96
C VAL A 186 0.81 8.57 -18.47
N ASP A 187 0.69 9.89 -18.28
CA ASP A 187 1.77 10.73 -17.76
C ASP A 187 1.89 10.64 -16.23
N SER A 188 0.76 10.39 -15.55
CA SER A 188 0.68 10.29 -14.09
C SER A 188 -0.40 9.29 -13.67
N TYR A 189 -0.15 8.59 -12.57
CA TYR A 189 -1.16 7.80 -11.85
C TYR A 189 -1.89 8.59 -10.76
N ILE A 190 -1.60 9.88 -10.56
CA ILE A 190 -2.38 10.74 -9.64
C ILE A 190 -3.78 10.95 -10.24
N LEU A 191 -4.80 10.59 -9.47
CA LEU A 191 -6.21 10.75 -9.82
C LEU A 191 -6.79 12.07 -9.31
N ALA A 192 -6.36 12.51 -8.13
CA ALA A 192 -6.81 13.74 -7.51
C ALA A 192 -5.84 14.19 -6.42
N SER A 193 -5.79 15.50 -6.14
CA SER A 193 -5.03 16.07 -5.03
C SER A 193 -5.86 17.12 -4.29
N TYR A 194 -5.71 17.18 -2.97
CA TYR A 194 -6.48 18.05 -2.09
C TYR A 194 -5.58 18.66 -1.03
N GLU A 195 -5.53 19.99 -0.99
CA GLU A 195 -4.85 20.74 0.06
C GLU A 195 -5.82 20.99 1.22
N PHE A 196 -5.34 20.83 2.46
CA PHE A 196 -6.11 21.07 3.68
C PHE A 196 -5.21 21.44 4.86
N ASP A 197 -5.78 22.11 5.87
CA ASP A 197 -5.10 22.40 7.13
C ASP A 197 -5.53 21.40 8.21
N SER A 198 -4.62 20.92 9.04
CA SER A 198 -4.88 19.95 10.13
C SER A 198 -5.38 20.57 11.43
N LYS A 199 -5.72 21.88 11.45
CA LYS A 199 -6.14 22.60 12.66
C LYS A 199 -7.42 22.07 13.30
N ASP A 200 -8.20 21.29 12.56
CA ASP A 200 -9.37 20.54 13.00
C ASP A 200 -9.21 19.07 12.55
N ASP A 201 -10.00 18.16 13.13
CA ASP A 201 -10.10 16.78 12.65
C ASP A 201 -10.26 16.77 11.12
N PHE A 202 -9.31 16.14 10.42
CA PHE A 202 -9.36 16.02 8.97
C PHE A 202 -10.48 15.04 8.60
N SER A 203 -11.38 15.45 7.71
CA SER A 203 -12.41 14.58 7.13
C SER A 203 -12.69 15.01 5.70
N LEU A 204 -12.38 14.14 4.74
CA LEU A 204 -12.57 14.41 3.31
C LEU A 204 -13.38 13.30 2.66
N LYS A 205 -14.46 13.72 1.97
CA LYS A 205 -15.28 12.84 1.15
C LYS A 205 -14.78 12.81 -0.28
N LEU A 206 -14.58 11.60 -0.80
CA LEU A 206 -14.10 11.32 -2.16
C LEU A 206 -15.08 10.42 -2.90
N SER A 207 -15.07 10.51 -4.23
CA SER A 207 -15.76 9.58 -5.13
C SER A 207 -14.71 8.85 -5.96
N ILE A 208 -14.56 7.55 -5.74
CA ILE A 208 -13.58 6.67 -6.36
C ILE A 208 -14.30 5.68 -7.28
N ASP A 209 -13.99 5.71 -8.57
CA ASP A 209 -14.55 4.82 -9.58
C ASP A 209 -13.74 3.51 -9.75
N GLN A 210 -12.68 3.34 -8.97
CA GLN A 210 -11.82 2.17 -8.93
C GLN A 210 -12.21 1.21 -7.81
N SER A 211 -11.80 -0.06 -7.94
CA SER A 211 -11.95 -1.06 -6.87
C SER A 211 -10.83 -0.98 -5.83
N SER A 212 -9.81 -0.17 -6.07
CA SER A 212 -8.65 0.00 -5.20
C SER A 212 -7.91 1.27 -5.57
N PHE A 213 -7.24 1.90 -4.62
CA PHE A 213 -6.40 3.09 -4.84
C PHE A 213 -5.36 3.18 -3.73
N ALA A 214 -4.24 3.83 -4.03
CA ALA A 214 -3.26 4.23 -3.02
C ALA A 214 -3.44 5.72 -2.69
N TYR A 215 -2.93 6.16 -1.55
CA TYR A 215 -2.92 7.57 -1.21
C TYR A 215 -1.65 7.95 -0.45
N LYS A 216 -1.32 9.25 -0.51
CA LYS A 216 -0.31 9.90 0.33
C LYS A 216 -0.93 11.09 1.01
N ILE A 217 -0.60 11.31 2.27
CA ILE A 217 -0.84 12.57 2.98
C ILE A 217 0.51 13.06 3.42
N TYR A 218 0.92 14.26 3.03
CA TYR A 218 2.18 14.83 3.48
C TYR A 218 2.08 16.33 3.73
N ARG A 219 2.79 16.78 4.76
CA ARG A 219 2.87 18.20 5.10
C ARG A 219 3.60 18.95 4.00
N ILE A 220 3.03 20.06 3.55
CA ILE A 220 3.66 20.98 2.61
C ILE A 220 4.15 22.22 3.37
N GLU A 221 5.33 22.72 3.00
CA GLU A 221 5.84 23.97 3.55
C GLU A 221 5.03 25.13 2.96
N SER A 222 4.48 25.99 3.83
CA SER A 222 3.83 27.25 3.47
C SER A 222 4.84 28.36 3.16
#